data_AF-A0A7S1VKE0-F1
#
_entry.id   AF-A0A7S1VKE0-F1
#
_cell.length_a   1.000
_cell.length_b   1.000
_cell.length_c   1.000
_cell.angle_alpha   90.00
_cell.angle_beta   90.00
_cell.angle_gamma   90.00
#
_symmetry.space_group_name_H-M   'P 1'
#
loop_
_entity.id
_entity.type
_entity.pdbx_description
1 polymer ?
#
loop_
_entity_poly.entity_id
_entity_poly.type
_entity_poly.pdbx_seq_one_letter_code
_entity_poly.pdbx_strand_id
1 'polypeptide(L)'
;MRRSCIHSFARVNLKKAVLSKRKLTWFVEQGHVTGWDDARFPTVRGVVRRGLNVTSLRQFMYGRLGASKRDTLMDWSAFWAENRKELDKSAKRFMAVQKENHATLLVTNGPDPSDDAFVETSCHPKDPAMGTRVMRTSQTVFFETIEADRLLQVGDEIALVMMTMALLCSEQCFTSQ
;
A
#
# COMPACT_ATOMS: atom_id res chain seq x y z
N MET A 1 42.10 -23.89 -26.77
CA MET A 1 41.36 -22.99 -25.86
C MET A 1 40.05 -22.59 -26.54
N ARG A 2 38.87 -22.92 -26.00
CA ARG A 2 37.59 -22.51 -26.61
C ARG A 2 37.40 -21.00 -26.41
N ARG A 3 37.13 -20.26 -27.48
CA ARG A 3 36.79 -18.83 -27.37
C ARG A 3 35.43 -18.68 -26.69
N SER A 4 35.38 -17.92 -25.61
CA SER A 4 34.14 -17.54 -24.95
C SER A 4 33.35 -16.58 -25.84
N CYS A 5 32.09 -16.89 -26.12
CA CYS A 5 31.18 -15.97 -26.79
C CYS A 5 30.65 -14.95 -25.78
N ILE A 6 30.89 -13.66 -26.02
CA ILE A 6 30.41 -12.57 -25.17
C ILE A 6 29.14 -12.00 -25.79
N HIS A 7 28.08 -11.93 -25.01
CA HIS A 7 26.82 -11.29 -25.40
C HIS A 7 26.54 -10.12 -24.45
N SER A 8 26.34 -8.95 -25.05
CA SER A 8 25.98 -7.72 -24.34
C SER A 8 24.48 -7.43 -24.49
N PHE A 9 23.92 -6.85 -23.44
CA PHE A 9 22.56 -6.35 -23.37
C PHE A 9 22.57 -4.97 -22.72
N ALA A 10 21.52 -4.19 -22.98
CA ALA A 10 21.37 -2.86 -22.42
C ALA A 10 21.12 -2.89 -20.91
N ARG A 11 21.60 -1.87 -20.22
CA ARG A 11 21.34 -1.67 -18.80
C ARG A 11 19.91 -1.21 -18.57
N VAL A 12 19.38 -1.52 -17.39
CA VAL A 12 18.11 -0.95 -16.93
C VAL A 12 18.34 0.48 -16.48
N ASN A 13 17.45 1.38 -16.88
CA ASN A 13 17.34 2.72 -16.32
C ASN A 13 15.92 2.94 -15.81
N LEU A 14 15.78 3.57 -14.64
CA LEU A 14 14.50 3.84 -13.99
C LEU A 14 14.26 5.34 -13.89
N LYS A 15 13.05 5.78 -14.23
CA LYS A 15 12.63 7.18 -14.07
C LYS A 15 12.69 7.56 -12.59
N LYS A 16 13.14 8.79 -12.32
CA LYS A 16 13.25 9.36 -10.96
C LYS A 16 14.12 8.51 -10.00
N ALA A 17 15.03 7.68 -10.51
CA ALA A 17 15.94 6.89 -9.69
C ALA A 17 17.35 6.90 -10.27
N VAL A 18 18.33 6.87 -9.37
CA VAL A 18 19.75 6.82 -9.72
C VAL A 18 20.29 5.42 -9.43
N LEU A 19 20.86 4.78 -10.44
CA LEU A 19 21.38 3.40 -10.34
C LEU A 19 22.90 3.33 -10.23
N SER A 20 23.60 4.46 -10.34
CA SER A 20 25.06 4.49 -10.22
C SER A 20 25.47 4.27 -8.76
N LYS A 21 26.29 3.23 -8.51
CA LYS A 21 26.84 2.94 -7.18
C LYS A 21 27.50 4.17 -6.56
N ARG A 22 28.30 4.92 -7.33
CA ARG A 22 28.97 6.15 -6.84
C ARG A 22 27.99 7.17 -6.27
N LYS A 23 26.88 7.42 -6.98
CA LYS A 23 25.87 8.38 -6.54
C LYS A 23 25.06 7.85 -5.35
N LEU A 24 24.77 6.55 -5.32
CA LEU A 24 24.10 5.92 -4.17
C LEU A 24 24.98 5.96 -2.92
N THR A 25 26.27 5.67 -3.04
CA THR A 25 27.24 5.80 -1.95
C THR A 25 27.25 7.23 -1.40
N TRP A 26 27.28 8.25 -2.27
CA TRP A 26 27.21 9.64 -1.85
C TRP A 26 25.96 9.94 -1.00
N PHE A 27 24.78 9.46 -1.39
CA PHE A 27 23.56 9.65 -0.58
C PHE A 27 23.63 9.01 0.81
N VAL A 28 24.29 7.85 0.92
CA VAL A 28 24.50 7.17 2.21
C VAL A 28 25.51 7.94 3.07
N GLU A 29 26.62 8.37 2.48
CA GLU A 29 27.68 9.14 3.16
C GLU A 29 27.17 10.51 3.66
N GLN A 30 26.28 11.16 2.92
CA GLN A 30 25.66 12.43 3.34
C GLN A 30 24.50 12.26 4.33
N GLY A 31 24.13 11.03 4.70
CA GLY A 31 23.06 10.78 5.68
C GLY A 31 21.65 11.14 5.19
N HIS A 32 21.43 11.32 3.89
CA HIS A 32 20.08 11.57 3.35
C HIS A 32 19.16 10.36 3.43
N VAL A 33 19.73 9.17 3.65
CA VAL A 33 19.02 7.91 3.82
C VAL A 33 19.52 7.14 5.03
N THR A 34 18.68 6.23 5.55
CA THR A 34 19.06 5.42 6.71
C THR A 34 20.16 4.40 6.39
N GLY A 35 20.33 4.05 5.11
CA GLY A 35 21.32 3.08 4.66
C GLY A 35 21.02 2.50 3.27
N TRP A 36 21.74 1.45 2.90
CA TRP A 36 21.58 0.74 1.61
C TRP A 36 20.26 -0.02 1.48
N ASP A 37 19.61 -0.29 2.61
CA ASP A 37 18.32 -0.97 2.72
C ASP A 37 17.15 -0.01 2.87
N ASP A 38 17.36 1.31 2.77
CA ASP A 38 16.29 2.32 2.83
C ASP A 38 15.22 2.07 1.74
N ALA A 39 13.94 2.15 2.10
CA ALA A 39 12.82 1.87 1.20
C ALA A 39 12.72 2.82 -0.01
N ARG A 40 13.41 3.97 0.04
CA ARG A 40 13.49 4.94 -1.05
C ARG A 40 14.58 4.59 -2.07
N PHE A 41 15.51 3.71 -1.70
CA PHE A 41 16.63 3.34 -2.56
C PHE A 41 16.24 2.30 -3.62
N PRO A 42 16.77 2.43 -4.85
CA PRO A 42 16.53 1.47 -5.93
C PRO A 42 17.45 0.24 -5.81
N THR A 43 17.69 -0.24 -4.59
CA THR A 43 18.47 -1.44 -4.30
C THR A 43 17.51 -2.61 -4.09
N VAL A 44 17.96 -3.84 -4.33
CA VAL A 44 17.11 -5.03 -4.09
C VAL A 44 16.62 -5.04 -2.63
N ARG A 45 17.50 -4.74 -1.67
CA ARG A 45 17.15 -4.67 -0.24
C ARG A 45 16.15 -3.56 0.07
N GLY A 46 16.36 -2.35 -0.48
CA GLY A 46 15.45 -1.22 -0.27
C GLY A 46 14.06 -1.48 -0.83
N VAL A 47 13.98 -2.02 -2.04
CA VAL A 47 12.69 -2.28 -2.68
C VAL A 47 11.96 -3.46 -2.03
N VAL A 48 12.68 -4.48 -1.54
CA VAL A 48 12.09 -5.56 -0.71
C VAL A 48 11.60 -5.00 0.64
N ARG A 49 12.37 -4.14 1.31
CA ARG A 49 11.95 -3.47 2.56
C ARG A 49 10.69 -2.62 2.34
N ARG A 50 10.51 -2.05 1.15
CA ARG A 50 9.30 -1.31 0.76
C ARG A 50 8.06 -2.21 0.58
N GLY A 51 8.20 -3.52 0.54
CA GLY A 51 7.09 -4.46 0.36
C GLY A 51 6.99 -5.08 -1.04
N LEU A 52 8.09 -5.11 -1.79
CA LEU A 52 8.15 -5.88 -3.04
C LEU A 52 8.39 -7.37 -2.76
N ASN A 53 7.60 -8.22 -3.40
CA ASN A 53 7.85 -9.65 -3.44
C ASN A 53 8.93 -10.00 -4.50
N VAL A 54 9.88 -10.86 -4.13
CA VAL A 54 10.96 -11.35 -5.02
C VAL A 54 10.39 -12.08 -6.24
N THR A 55 9.24 -12.75 -6.09
CA THR A 55 8.56 -13.41 -7.22
C THR A 55 8.15 -12.39 -8.27
N SER A 56 7.55 -11.26 -7.88
CA SER A 56 7.16 -10.18 -8.77
C SER A 56 8.36 -9.50 -9.43
N LEU A 57 9.49 -9.37 -8.70
CA LEU A 57 10.74 -8.87 -9.28
C LEU A 57 11.21 -9.73 -10.44
N ARG A 58 11.23 -11.06 -10.25
CA ARG A 58 11.61 -12.00 -11.31
C ARG A 58 10.67 -11.92 -12.50
N GLN A 59 9.36 -11.90 -12.27
CA GLN A 59 8.36 -11.78 -13.34
C GLN A 59 8.54 -10.47 -14.13
N PHE A 60 8.83 -9.37 -13.46
CA PHE A 60 9.14 -8.10 -14.11
C PHE A 60 10.40 -8.21 -14.99
N MET A 61 11.48 -8.81 -14.49
CA MET A 61 12.73 -8.98 -15.23
C MET A 61 12.54 -9.86 -16.48
N TYR A 62 11.82 -10.96 -16.38
CA TYR A 62 11.60 -11.86 -17.52
C TYR A 62 10.57 -11.30 -18.51
N GLY A 63 9.44 -10.79 -18.02
CA GLY A 63 8.29 -10.45 -18.85
C GLY A 63 8.33 -9.05 -19.46
N ARG A 64 8.95 -8.07 -18.78
CA ARG A 64 8.94 -6.65 -19.24
C ARG A 64 10.30 -6.18 -19.69
N LEU A 65 11.34 -6.54 -18.97
CA LEU A 65 12.69 -6.05 -19.22
C LEU A 65 13.33 -6.76 -20.42
N GLY A 66 13.39 -8.10 -20.36
CA GLY A 66 14.00 -8.93 -21.39
C GLY A 66 15.50 -8.62 -21.62
N ALA A 67 16.15 -9.47 -22.42
CA ALA A 67 17.53 -9.26 -22.84
C ALA A 67 17.57 -8.49 -24.17
N SER A 68 17.29 -7.18 -24.12
CA SER A 68 17.34 -6.30 -25.28
C SER A 68 18.66 -5.52 -25.34
N LYS A 69 19.10 -5.15 -26.54
CA LYS A 69 20.23 -4.22 -26.75
C LYS A 69 19.79 -2.74 -26.76
N ARG A 70 18.49 -2.46 -26.71
CA ARG A 70 17.95 -1.10 -26.69
C ARG A 70 17.94 -0.54 -25.27
N ASP A 71 18.50 0.66 -25.12
CA ASP A 71 18.40 1.41 -23.87
C ASP A 71 16.94 1.70 -23.54
N THR A 72 16.52 1.30 -22.35
CA THR A 72 15.13 1.41 -21.91
C THR A 72 15.07 2.21 -20.62
N LEU A 73 14.28 3.29 -20.63
CA LEU A 73 13.96 4.10 -19.46
C LEU A 73 12.57 3.72 -18.95
N MET A 74 12.53 2.88 -17.92
CA MET A 74 11.28 2.34 -17.38
C MET A 74 10.73 3.19 -16.24
N ASP A 75 9.41 3.14 -16.09
CA ASP A 75 8.71 3.72 -14.96
C ASP A 75 8.49 2.69 -13.85
N TRP A 76 8.50 3.15 -12.60
CA TRP A 76 8.18 2.35 -11.42
C TRP A 76 6.74 1.80 -11.46
N SER A 77 5.85 2.46 -12.19
CA SER A 77 4.46 2.04 -12.37
C SER A 77 4.34 0.58 -12.85
N ALA A 78 5.16 0.16 -13.82
CA ALA A 78 5.14 -1.20 -14.35
C ALA A 78 5.58 -2.24 -13.31
N PHE A 79 6.55 -1.86 -12.48
CA PHE A 79 7.08 -2.68 -11.41
C PHE A 79 6.06 -2.90 -10.30
N TRP A 80 5.44 -1.83 -9.82
CA TRP A 80 4.43 -1.89 -8.77
C TRP A 80 3.12 -2.52 -9.25
N ALA A 81 2.78 -2.40 -10.53
CA ALA A 81 1.63 -3.10 -11.10
C ALA A 81 1.80 -4.61 -11.02
N GLU A 82 2.99 -5.14 -11.32
CA GLU A 82 3.25 -6.58 -11.23
C GLU A 82 3.31 -7.07 -9.78
N ASN A 83 3.87 -6.25 -8.87
CA ASN A 83 3.81 -6.53 -7.43
C ASN A 83 2.38 -6.58 -6.91
N ARG A 84 1.52 -5.63 -7.34
CA ARG A 84 0.12 -5.57 -6.92
C ARG A 84 -0.63 -6.84 -7.30
N LYS A 85 -0.45 -7.36 -8.52
CA LYS A 85 -1.11 -8.61 -8.95
C LYS A 85 -0.74 -9.81 -8.09
N GLU A 86 0.51 -9.88 -7.66
CA GLU A 86 0.99 -10.99 -6.83
C GLU A 86 0.54 -10.84 -5.37
N LEU A 87 0.62 -9.62 -4.83
CA LEU A 87 0.11 -9.31 -3.50
C LEU A 87 -1.41 -9.50 -3.41
N ASP A 88 -2.17 -9.16 -4.46
CA ASP A 88 -3.64 -9.30 -4.46
C ASP A 88 -4.12 -10.73 -4.16
N LYS A 89 -3.33 -11.74 -4.55
CA LYS A 89 -3.65 -13.16 -4.35
C LYS A 89 -3.43 -13.65 -2.92
N SER A 90 -2.61 -12.97 -2.14
CA SER A 90 -2.12 -13.47 -0.84
C SER A 90 -2.37 -12.48 0.31
N ALA A 91 -2.63 -11.21 0.00
CA ALA A 91 -2.79 -10.16 0.99
C ALA A 91 -4.19 -10.17 1.61
N LYS A 92 -4.25 -10.41 2.92
CA LYS A 92 -5.46 -10.17 3.71
C LYS A 92 -5.80 -8.68 3.71
N ARG A 93 -7.09 -8.35 3.66
CA ARG A 93 -7.58 -6.96 3.71
C ARG A 93 -7.73 -6.55 5.16
N PHE A 94 -7.24 -5.36 5.47
CA PHE A 94 -7.39 -4.74 6.78
C PHE A 94 -7.78 -3.28 6.57
N MET A 95 -8.39 -2.71 7.59
CA MET A 95 -8.69 -1.29 7.65
C MET A 95 -7.69 -0.65 8.59
N ALA A 96 -7.15 0.48 8.16
CA ALA A 96 -6.25 1.30 8.95
C ALA A 96 -6.51 2.75 8.55
N VAL A 97 -6.46 3.65 9.53
CA VAL A 97 -6.58 5.09 9.33
C VAL A 97 -5.28 5.71 9.81
N GLN A 98 -4.77 6.70 9.07
CA GLN A 98 -3.55 7.40 9.48
C GLN A 98 -3.80 8.22 10.75
N LYS A 99 -2.93 8.06 11.75
CA LYS A 99 -3.09 8.73 13.04
C LYS A 99 -3.04 10.25 12.90
N GLU A 100 -2.21 10.76 12.02
CA GLU A 100 -1.98 12.21 11.89
C GLU A 100 -3.13 12.92 11.18
N ASN A 101 -3.93 12.20 10.38
CA ASN A 101 -5.00 12.73 9.54
C ASN A 101 -6.29 11.91 9.70
N HIS A 102 -6.75 11.76 10.94
CA HIS A 102 -8.02 11.12 11.21
C HIS A 102 -9.07 12.13 11.68
N ALA A 103 -10.31 11.92 11.25
CA ALA A 103 -11.50 12.51 11.82
C ALA A 103 -12.22 11.47 12.67
N THR A 104 -12.86 11.92 13.74
CA THR A 104 -13.67 11.06 14.62
C THR A 104 -15.14 11.34 14.37
N LEU A 105 -15.91 10.29 14.11
CA LEU A 105 -17.36 10.36 14.00
C LEU A 105 -18.02 9.59 15.13
N LEU A 106 -19.06 10.19 15.70
CA LEU A 106 -19.92 9.57 16.69
C LEU A 106 -21.18 9.04 16.01
N VAL A 107 -21.39 7.74 16.09
CA VAL A 107 -22.59 7.08 15.59
C VAL A 107 -23.66 7.12 16.68
N THR A 108 -24.63 8.03 16.55
CA THR A 108 -25.65 8.26 17.58
C THR A 108 -26.53 7.04 17.87
N ASN A 109 -26.75 6.17 16.88
CA ASN A 109 -27.48 4.91 16.98
C ASN A 109 -26.56 3.67 16.98
N GLY A 110 -25.29 3.83 17.37
CA GLY A 110 -24.30 2.77 17.42
C GLY A 110 -24.39 1.89 18.67
N PRO A 111 -23.59 0.80 18.74
CA PRO A 111 -23.50 -0.04 19.94
C PRO A 111 -23.01 0.76 21.14
N ASP A 112 -23.55 0.46 22.34
CA ASP A 112 -23.20 1.17 23.57
C ASP A 112 -21.69 1.03 23.83
N PRO A 113 -20.98 2.11 24.20
CA PRO A 113 -19.55 2.05 24.52
C PRO A 113 -19.21 1.08 25.66
N SER A 114 -20.18 0.69 26.51
CA SER A 114 -20.00 -0.33 27.55
C SER A 114 -20.10 -1.77 27.06
N ASP A 115 -20.65 -2.00 25.86
CA ASP A 115 -20.76 -3.32 25.25
C ASP A 115 -19.54 -3.61 24.34
N ASP A 116 -18.94 -4.79 24.52
CA ASP A 116 -17.94 -5.31 23.60
C ASP A 116 -18.64 -5.88 22.35
N ALA A 117 -19.00 -4.98 21.42
CA ALA A 117 -19.59 -5.36 20.15
C ALA A 117 -18.49 -5.84 19.16
N PHE A 118 -18.73 -7.01 18.56
CA PHE A 118 -17.83 -7.60 17.58
C PHE A 118 -18.58 -8.03 16.33
N VAL A 119 -17.94 -7.87 15.17
CA VAL A 119 -18.45 -8.28 13.87
C VAL A 119 -17.43 -9.20 13.21
N GLU A 120 -17.91 -10.31 12.66
CA GLU A 120 -17.10 -11.21 11.85
C GLU A 120 -17.12 -10.77 10.38
N THR A 121 -15.96 -10.75 9.74
CA THR A 121 -15.80 -10.30 8.35
C THR A 121 -14.75 -11.12 7.63
N SER A 122 -14.92 -11.33 6.32
CA SER A 122 -13.95 -12.06 5.50
C SER A 122 -12.57 -11.37 5.47
N CYS A 123 -11.50 -12.16 5.62
CA CYS A 123 -10.13 -11.69 5.42
C CYS A 123 -9.86 -11.28 3.98
N HIS A 124 -10.54 -11.88 2.99
CA HIS A 124 -10.36 -11.55 1.59
C HIS A 124 -11.68 -11.67 0.82
N PRO A 125 -12.18 -10.61 0.17
CA PRO A 125 -13.49 -10.62 -0.49
C PRO A 125 -13.66 -11.71 -1.56
N LYS A 126 -12.57 -12.04 -2.26
CA LYS A 126 -12.57 -12.99 -3.38
C LYS A 126 -12.10 -14.39 -3.00
N ASP A 127 -11.50 -14.56 -1.83
CA ASP A 127 -10.90 -15.82 -1.42
C ASP A 127 -11.41 -16.26 -0.03
N PRO A 128 -12.48 -17.05 0.00
CA PRO A 128 -13.03 -17.60 1.25
C PRO A 128 -12.04 -18.48 2.02
N ALA A 129 -11.03 -19.07 1.35
CA ALA A 129 -10.06 -19.94 2.01
C ALA A 129 -9.12 -19.19 2.96
N MET A 130 -9.02 -17.87 2.85
CA MET A 130 -8.26 -17.04 3.78
C MET A 130 -8.94 -16.84 5.14
N GLY A 131 -10.17 -17.35 5.30
CA GLY A 131 -10.94 -17.31 6.53
C GLY A 131 -11.53 -15.94 6.86
N THR A 132 -12.05 -15.85 8.07
CA THR A 132 -12.70 -14.66 8.63
C THR A 132 -11.82 -14.04 9.72
N ARG A 133 -12.11 -12.77 10.04
CA ARG A 133 -11.54 -12.06 11.17
C ARG A 133 -12.67 -11.44 11.99
N VAL A 134 -12.47 -11.41 13.29
CA VAL A 134 -13.34 -10.69 14.21
C VAL A 134 -12.80 -9.27 14.36
N MET A 135 -13.68 -8.29 14.30
CA MET A 135 -13.36 -6.87 14.44
C MET A 135 -14.30 -6.23 15.45
N ARG A 136 -13.72 -5.47 16.37
CA ARG A 136 -14.49 -4.71 17.35
C ARG A 136 -15.19 -3.54 16.69
N THR A 137 -16.46 -3.35 17.01
CA THR A 137 -17.23 -2.16 16.65
C THR A 137 -17.43 -1.29 17.90
N SER A 138 -17.58 0.01 17.68
CA SER A 138 -17.80 1.00 18.73
C SER A 138 -18.69 2.11 18.18
N GLN A 139 -19.33 2.84 19.08
CA GLN A 139 -20.03 4.07 18.77
C GLN A 139 -19.11 5.12 18.11
N THR A 140 -17.82 5.08 18.42
CA THR A 140 -16.81 6.00 17.88
C THR A 140 -16.06 5.34 16.73
N VAL A 141 -16.06 5.98 15.56
CA VAL A 141 -15.39 5.48 14.35
C VAL A 141 -14.38 6.51 13.84
N PHE A 142 -13.26 6.02 13.33
CA PHE A 142 -12.21 6.85 12.73
C PHE A 142 -12.29 6.84 11.20
N PHE A 143 -12.11 8.00 10.59
CA PHE A 143 -12.08 8.20 9.15
C PHE A 143 -10.84 8.97 8.74
N GLU A 144 -10.41 8.86 7.49
CA GLU A 144 -9.42 9.78 6.96
C GLU A 144 -10.06 11.16 6.75
N THR A 145 -9.39 12.23 7.18
CA THR A 145 -9.93 13.61 7.10
C THR A 145 -10.32 14.01 5.67
N ILE A 146 -9.59 13.52 4.66
CA ILE A 146 -9.87 13.79 3.25
C ILE A 146 -11.23 13.25 2.82
N GLU A 147 -11.62 12.09 3.35
CA GLU A 147 -12.95 11.51 3.09
C GLU A 147 -14.02 12.27 3.87
N ALA A 148 -13.73 12.66 5.12
CA ALA A 148 -14.66 13.40 5.96
C ALA A 148 -15.14 14.71 5.32
N ASP A 149 -14.21 15.54 4.83
CA ASP A 149 -14.56 16.87 4.31
C ASP A 149 -15.24 16.85 2.93
N ARG A 150 -15.05 15.78 2.15
CA ARG A 150 -15.52 15.70 0.75
C ARG A 150 -16.75 14.83 0.55
N LEU A 151 -16.90 13.79 1.37
CA LEU A 151 -17.90 12.74 1.16
C LEU A 151 -19.01 12.75 2.22
N LEU A 152 -18.85 13.49 3.32
CA LEU A 152 -19.84 13.53 4.39
C LEU A 152 -20.60 14.85 4.34
N GLN A 153 -21.81 14.84 3.78
CA GLN A 153 -22.78 15.89 4.00
C GLN A 153 -23.84 15.43 5.00
N VAL A 154 -24.44 16.39 5.71
CA VAL A 154 -25.53 16.08 6.63
C VAL A 154 -26.70 15.50 5.82
N GLY A 155 -27.10 14.28 6.16
CA GLY A 155 -28.17 13.56 5.47
C GLY A 155 -27.69 12.45 4.52
N ASP A 156 -26.37 12.29 4.32
CA ASP A 156 -25.83 11.22 3.49
C ASP A 156 -25.91 9.86 4.19
N GLU A 157 -26.36 8.83 3.46
CA GLU A 157 -26.29 7.44 3.89
C GLU A 157 -24.99 6.81 3.40
N ILE A 158 -24.20 6.29 4.34
CA ILE A 158 -22.85 5.79 4.04
C ILE A 158 -22.74 4.34 4.46
N ALA A 159 -22.34 3.51 3.51
CA ALA A 159 -22.00 2.13 3.78
C ALA A 159 -20.52 2.06 4.19
N LEU A 160 -20.29 1.78 5.47
CA LEU A 160 -18.96 1.37 5.90
C LEU A 160 -18.69 0.00 5.28
N VAL A 161 -17.67 -0.09 4.42
CA VAL A 161 -17.35 -1.36 3.78
C VAL A 161 -16.61 -2.21 4.81
N MET A 162 -17.01 -3.48 4.97
CA MET A 162 -16.45 -4.42 5.96
C MET A 162 -16.73 -4.10 7.44
N MET A 163 -17.43 -3.02 7.76
CA MET A 163 -18.15 -2.84 9.04
C MET A 163 -19.62 -2.71 8.68
N THR A 164 -20.50 -3.56 9.20
CA THR A 164 -21.94 -3.39 9.00
C THR A 164 -22.39 -1.93 9.25
N MET A 165 -23.21 -1.41 8.34
CA MET A 165 -23.58 0.00 8.15
C MET A 165 -23.92 0.78 9.44
N ALA A 166 -23.58 2.07 9.46
CA ALA A 166 -24.07 3.05 10.43
C ALA A 166 -24.58 4.28 9.69
N LEU A 167 -25.84 4.66 9.93
CA LEU A 167 -26.47 5.88 9.44
C LEU A 167 -25.96 7.07 10.26
N LEU A 168 -25.37 8.08 9.61
CA LEU A 168 -25.06 9.37 10.24
C LEU A 168 -26.28 10.28 10.11
N CYS A 169 -26.94 10.57 11.23
CA CYS A 169 -27.95 11.63 11.29
C CYS A 169 -27.75 12.50 12.54
N SER A 170 -27.21 13.70 12.32
CA SER A 170 -27.75 14.99 12.80
C SER A 170 -26.68 16.10 12.72
N GLU A 171 -27.15 17.33 12.58
CA GLU A 171 -26.43 18.59 12.29
C GLU A 171 -25.37 19.04 13.33
N GLN A 172 -24.97 18.21 14.30
CA GLN A 172 -24.18 18.64 15.46
C GLN A 172 -22.79 17.99 15.62
N CYS A 173 -22.36 17.09 14.72
CA CYS A 173 -21.16 16.27 14.96
C CYS A 173 -19.82 16.77 14.36
N PHE A 174 -19.79 17.85 13.59
CA PHE A 174 -18.52 18.41 13.09
C PHE A 174 -17.94 19.41 14.09
N THR A 175 -17.28 18.91 15.13
CA THR A 175 -16.29 19.73 15.85
C THR A 175 -14.90 19.25 15.46
N SER A 176 -14.27 20.01 14.55
CA SER A 176 -12.84 19.94 14.35
C SER A 176 -12.15 20.55 15.59
N GLN A 177 -11.26 19.79 16.21
CA GLN A 177 -10.17 20.33 17.00
C GLN A 177 -8.87 20.09 16.25
#